data_AF-A0AAR5P7S0-F1
#
_entry.id   AF-A0AAR5P7S0-F1
#
_cell.length_a   1.000
_cell.length_b   1.000
_cell.length_c   1.000
_cell.angle_alpha   90.00
_cell.angle_beta   90.00
_cell.angle_gamma   90.00
#
_symmetry.space_group_name_H-M   'P 1'
#
loop_
_entity.id
_entity.type
_entity.pdbx_description
1 polymer ?
#
loop_
_entity_poly.entity_id
_entity_poly.type
_entity_poly.pdbx_seq_one_letter_code
_entity_poly.pdbx_strand_id
1 'polypeptide(L)'
;MAGGSSGTEPWESLAIECDVADVFDKLTQNAYADNTDRIVGYIIGFIKNLRATKAKPCKLTWSTIFSLGCLKPEIFTNENVVNGMVSVLRRDIAAGLKGMHKSNSHVHQMFLNLICHAFSEKDNWPEIFVKVSA
;
A
#
# COMPACT_ATOMS: atom_id res chain seq x y z
N MET A 1 8.47 -22.54 9.99
CA MET A 1 7.70 -22.81 8.75
C MET A 1 6.99 -21.52 8.36
N ALA A 2 7.69 -20.59 7.70
CA ALA A 2 7.09 -19.34 7.22
C ALA A 2 6.43 -19.64 5.88
N GLY A 3 5.15 -19.98 5.91
CA GLY A 3 4.37 -20.24 4.71
C GLY A 3 4.24 -18.94 3.91
N GLY A 4 4.95 -18.86 2.79
CA GLY A 4 4.56 -17.99 1.70
C GLY A 4 3.19 -18.46 1.23
N SER A 5 2.15 -17.77 1.65
CA SER A 5 0.79 -17.99 1.18
C SER A 5 0.74 -17.62 -0.30
N SER A 6 0.80 -18.65 -1.15
CA SER A 6 0.52 -18.64 -2.58
C SER A 6 -0.99 -18.65 -2.88
N GLY A 7 -1.83 -18.30 -1.89
CA GLY A 7 -3.25 -18.05 -2.06
C GLY A 7 -3.52 -16.56 -2.22
N THR A 8 -4.50 -16.22 -3.06
CA THR A 8 -5.04 -14.86 -3.18
C THR A 8 -5.47 -14.37 -1.79
N GLU A 9 -4.82 -13.32 -1.30
CA GLU A 9 -5.16 -12.76 0.01
C GLU A 9 -6.52 -12.03 -0.09
N PRO A 10 -7.36 -12.02 0.98
CA PRO A 10 -8.71 -11.45 0.91
C PRO A 10 -8.76 -9.98 0.47
N TRP A 11 -7.72 -9.21 0.75
CA TRP A 11 -7.64 -7.82 0.32
C TRP A 11 -7.50 -7.69 -1.21
N GLU A 12 -6.97 -8.70 -1.92
CA GLU A 12 -6.75 -8.63 -3.37
C GLU A 12 -8.04 -8.63 -4.19
N SER A 13 -9.15 -9.15 -3.65
CA SER A 13 -10.45 -9.14 -4.33
C SER A 13 -11.14 -7.77 -4.32
N LEU A 14 -10.67 -6.85 -3.47
CA LEU A 14 -11.17 -5.48 -3.39
C LEU A 14 -10.44 -4.53 -4.36
N ALA A 15 -9.44 -5.04 -5.08
CA ALA A 15 -8.66 -4.26 -6.03
C ALA A 15 -9.54 -3.72 -7.17
N ILE A 16 -9.51 -2.40 -7.35
CA ILE A 16 -9.99 -1.75 -8.57
C ILE A 16 -8.78 -1.45 -9.43
N GLU A 17 -8.69 -2.09 -10.60
CA GLU A 17 -7.63 -1.82 -11.56
C GLU A 17 -7.80 -0.43 -12.18
N CYS A 18 -6.68 0.24 -12.37
CA CYS A 18 -6.61 1.59 -12.90
C CYS A 18 -5.35 1.73 -13.73
N ASP A 19 -5.47 2.34 -14.91
CA ASP A 19 -4.30 2.75 -15.68
C ASP A 19 -3.54 3.82 -14.88
N VAL A 20 -2.21 3.81 -14.98
CA VAL A 20 -1.31 4.82 -14.42
C VAL A 20 -1.72 6.24 -14.84
N ALA A 21 -2.17 6.40 -16.10
CA ALA A 21 -2.63 7.69 -16.62
C ALA A 21 -3.86 8.23 -15.89
N ASP A 22 -4.72 7.34 -15.41
CA ASP A 22 -6.01 7.70 -14.81
C ASP A 22 -5.95 7.84 -13.28
N VAL A 23 -4.88 7.37 -12.63
CA VAL A 23 -4.80 7.32 -11.15
C VAL A 23 -5.04 8.68 -10.51
N PHE A 24 -4.44 9.73 -11.06
CA PHE A 24 -4.61 11.09 -10.54
C PHE A 24 -6.07 11.53 -10.58
N ASP A 25 -6.71 11.41 -11.74
CA ASP A 25 -8.08 11.83 -11.93
C ASP A 25 -9.05 10.99 -11.09
N LYS A 26 -8.88 9.67 -11.07
CA LYS A 26 -9.77 8.77 -10.30
C LYS A 26 -9.66 9.00 -8.81
N LEU A 27 -8.45 9.09 -8.25
CA LEU A 27 -8.30 9.35 -6.81
C LEU A 27 -8.81 10.74 -6.43
N THR A 28 -8.50 11.75 -7.23
CA THR A 28 -8.95 13.13 -6.97
C THR A 28 -10.47 13.26 -7.04
N GLN A 29 -11.10 12.72 -8.09
CA GLN A 29 -12.57 12.73 -8.23
C GLN A 29 -13.26 12.02 -7.06
N ASN A 30 -12.77 10.85 -6.65
CA ASN A 30 -13.36 10.11 -5.53
C ASN A 30 -13.07 10.77 -4.18
N ALA A 31 -11.93 11.46 -4.02
CA ALA A 31 -11.63 12.23 -2.82
C ALA A 31 -12.58 13.41 -2.62
N TYR A 32 -12.93 14.12 -3.72
CA TYR A 32 -13.92 15.21 -3.70
C TYR A 32 -15.35 14.70 -3.50
N ALA A 33 -15.68 13.54 -4.06
CA ALA A 33 -16.99 12.90 -3.88
C ALA A 33 -17.12 12.16 -2.55
N ASP A 34 -16.08 12.16 -1.71
CA ASP A 34 -16.00 11.42 -0.45
C ASP A 34 -16.30 9.90 -0.56
N ASN A 35 -15.98 9.34 -1.73
CA ASN A 35 -16.20 7.93 -2.04
C ASN A 35 -15.06 7.05 -1.50
N THR A 36 -14.93 7.00 -0.18
CA THR A 36 -13.86 6.29 0.54
C THR A 36 -13.70 4.84 0.09
N ASP A 37 -14.79 4.09 -0.12
CA ASP A 37 -14.71 2.69 -0.55
C ASP A 37 -14.05 2.54 -1.93
N ARG A 38 -14.33 3.46 -2.87
CA ARG A 38 -13.69 3.45 -4.19
C ARG A 38 -12.22 3.83 -4.09
N ILE A 39 -11.89 4.81 -3.26
CA ILE A 39 -10.49 5.20 -2.99
C ILE A 39 -9.72 4.00 -2.45
N VAL A 40 -10.25 3.31 -1.44
CA VAL A 40 -9.67 2.08 -0.88
C VAL A 40 -9.45 1.05 -1.98
N GLY A 41 -10.45 0.80 -2.83
CA GLY A 41 -10.33 -0.14 -3.95
C GLY A 41 -9.20 0.22 -4.92
N TYR A 42 -9.05 1.49 -5.29
CA TYR A 42 -7.96 1.95 -6.16
C TYR A 42 -6.58 1.81 -5.49
N ILE A 43 -6.46 2.15 -4.21
CA ILE A 43 -5.22 2.00 -3.45
C ILE A 43 -4.83 0.53 -3.33
N ILE A 44 -5.80 -0.36 -3.07
CA ILE A 44 -5.59 -1.81 -3.07
C ILE A 44 -5.12 -2.31 -4.44
N GLY A 45 -5.75 -1.86 -5.52
CA GLY A 45 -5.34 -2.21 -6.89
C GLY A 45 -3.91 -1.79 -7.20
N PHE A 46 -3.53 -0.60 -6.75
CA PHE A 46 -2.17 -0.10 -6.85
C PHE A 46 -1.16 -0.97 -6.06
N ILE A 47 -1.49 -1.32 -4.81
CA ILE A 47 -0.65 -2.19 -3.97
C ILE A 47 -0.51 -3.59 -4.59
N LYS A 48 -1.60 -4.14 -5.14
CA LYS A 48 -1.60 -5.42 -5.85
C LYS A 48 -0.66 -5.39 -7.05
N ASN A 49 -0.67 -4.31 -7.84
CA ASN A 49 0.23 -4.14 -8.97
C ASN A 49 1.70 -4.07 -8.50
N LEU A 50 2.00 -3.28 -7.46
CA LEU A 50 3.33 -3.21 -6.85
C LEU A 50 3.82 -4.58 -6.35
N ARG A 51 2.92 -5.39 -5.80
CA ARG A 51 3.20 -6.76 -5.35
C ARG A 51 3.53 -7.68 -6.53
N ALA A 52 2.92 -7.48 -7.69
CA ALA A 52 3.14 -8.32 -8.87
C ALA A 52 4.38 -7.92 -9.69
N THR A 53 4.55 -6.62 -10.00
CA THR A 53 5.47 -6.18 -11.07
C THR A 53 6.86 -5.77 -10.58
N LYS A 54 7.04 -5.54 -9.26
CA LYS A 54 8.24 -4.89 -8.67
C LYS A 54 8.59 -3.55 -9.33
N ALA A 55 7.69 -2.98 -10.14
CA ALA A 55 7.95 -1.77 -10.89
C ALA A 55 8.05 -0.58 -9.95
N LYS A 56 8.84 0.42 -10.35
CA LYS A 56 8.83 1.74 -9.70
C LYS A 56 7.63 2.52 -10.25
N PRO A 57 6.64 2.87 -9.42
CA PRO A 57 5.60 3.80 -9.84
C PRO A 57 6.21 5.11 -10.30
N CYS A 58 5.57 5.74 -11.28
CA CYS A 58 6.01 7.03 -11.78
C CYS A 58 5.81 8.11 -10.69
N LYS A 59 6.51 9.24 -10.83
CA LYS A 59 6.46 10.33 -9.85
C LYS A 59 5.04 10.87 -9.65
N LEU A 60 4.22 10.92 -10.70
CA LEU A 60 2.84 11.40 -10.63
C LEU A 60 1.98 10.52 -9.71
N THR A 61 1.98 9.20 -9.95
CA THR A 61 1.26 8.23 -9.11
C THR A 61 1.69 8.33 -7.66
N TRP A 62 3.00 8.48 -7.42
CA TRP A 62 3.52 8.63 -6.07
C TRP A 62 3.06 9.90 -5.37
N SER A 63 3.22 11.05 -6.01
CA SER A 63 2.78 12.32 -5.42
C SER A 63 1.29 12.30 -5.12
N THR A 64 0.48 11.71 -6.01
CA THR A 64 -0.97 11.59 -5.82
C THR A 64 -1.31 10.79 -4.55
N ILE A 65 -0.70 9.61 -4.38
CA ILE A 65 -0.95 8.74 -3.22
C ILE A 65 -0.45 9.39 -1.93
N PHE A 66 0.71 10.05 -1.98
CA PHE A 66 1.24 10.77 -0.81
C PHE A 66 0.33 11.92 -0.40
N SER A 67 -0.11 12.76 -1.35
CA SER A 67 -1.06 13.84 -1.08
C SER A 67 -2.39 13.31 -0.53
N LEU A 68 -2.88 12.17 -1.04
CA LEU A 68 -4.06 11.52 -0.48
C LEU A 68 -3.82 11.10 0.98
N GLY A 69 -2.64 10.56 1.31
CA GLY A 69 -2.29 10.18 2.68
C GLY A 69 -2.27 11.36 3.66
N CYS A 70 -1.86 12.53 3.19
CA CYS A 70 -1.91 13.76 4.00
C CYS A 70 -3.33 14.31 4.18
N LEU A 71 -4.21 14.13 3.19
CA LEU A 71 -5.56 14.69 3.21
C LEU A 71 -6.59 13.75 3.86
N LYS A 72 -6.41 12.45 3.68
CA LYS A 72 -7.33 11.38 4.09
C LYS A 72 -6.53 10.22 4.72
N PRO A 73 -5.86 10.44 5.87
CA PRO A 73 -5.05 9.42 6.53
C PRO A 73 -5.85 8.16 6.89
N GLU A 74 -7.16 8.28 7.12
CA GLU A 74 -8.06 7.18 7.43
C GLU A 74 -8.05 6.06 6.39
N ILE A 75 -7.83 6.40 5.10
CA ILE A 75 -7.69 5.44 4.00
C ILE A 75 -6.55 4.46 4.27
N PHE A 76 -5.43 4.95 4.81
CA PHE A 76 -4.23 4.16 5.10
C PHE A 76 -4.30 3.44 6.45
N THR A 77 -5.37 3.66 7.21
CA THR A 77 -5.69 2.88 8.41
C THR A 77 -6.73 1.78 8.16
N ASN A 78 -7.28 1.71 6.94
CA ASN A 78 -8.15 0.63 6.53
C ASN A 78 -7.41 -0.71 6.59
N GLU A 79 -8.00 -1.71 7.22
CA GLU A 79 -7.39 -3.02 7.45
C GLU A 79 -6.88 -3.69 6.16
N ASN A 80 -7.64 -3.59 5.06
CA ASN A 80 -7.25 -4.20 3.78
C ASN A 80 -6.05 -3.47 3.15
N VAL A 81 -6.01 -2.14 3.28
CA VAL A 81 -4.88 -1.32 2.80
C VAL A 81 -3.64 -1.62 3.63
N VAL A 82 -3.77 -1.71 4.96
CA VAL A 82 -2.68 -2.11 5.86
C VAL A 82 -2.15 -3.50 5.52
N ASN A 83 -3.03 -4.49 5.36
CA ASN A 83 -2.65 -5.85 4.99
C ASN A 83 -1.91 -5.89 3.65
N GLY A 84 -2.38 -5.15 2.64
CA GLY A 84 -1.71 -5.03 1.36
C GLY A 84 -0.32 -4.40 1.47
N MET A 85 -0.20 -3.26 2.17
CA MET A 85 1.10 -2.59 2.37
C MET A 85 2.11 -3.50 3.08
N VAL A 86 1.68 -4.19 4.14
CA VAL A 86 2.52 -5.14 4.88
C VAL A 86 2.90 -6.34 4.02
N SER A 87 2.01 -6.84 3.15
CA SER A 87 2.32 -7.93 2.22
C SER A 87 3.48 -7.56 1.28
N VAL A 88 3.52 -6.32 0.77
CA VAL A 88 4.63 -5.82 -0.04
C VAL A 88 5.93 -5.72 0.77
N LEU A 89 5.87 -5.20 1.99
CA LEU A 89 7.04 -5.08 2.87
C LEU A 89 7.63 -6.46 3.22
N ARG A 90 6.80 -7.43 3.62
CA ARG A 90 7.23 -8.79 3.98
C ARG A 90 7.81 -9.56 2.81
N ARG A 91 7.24 -9.42 1.61
CA ARG A 91 7.72 -10.10 0.39
C ARG A 91 9.20 -9.81 0.15
N ASP A 92 9.61 -8.56 0.34
CA ASP A 92 10.99 -8.14 0.08
C ASP A 92 11.95 -8.56 1.20
N ILE A 93 11.48 -8.66 2.45
CA ILE A 93 12.24 -9.27 3.56
C ILE A 93 12.49 -10.76 3.30
N ALA A 94 11.46 -11.50 2.87
CA ALA A 94 11.56 -12.92 2.55
C ALA A 94 12.54 -13.22 1.40
N ALA A 95 12.77 -12.26 0.50
CA ALA A 95 13.77 -12.37 -0.57
C ALA A 95 15.23 -12.26 -0.06
N GLY A 96 15.44 -11.92 1.21
CA GLY A 96 16.74 -11.81 1.87
C GLY A 96 17.59 -10.61 1.43
N LEU A 97 18.73 -10.40 2.11
CA LEU A 97 19.63 -9.26 1.87
C LEU A 97 20.15 -9.16 0.41
N LYS A 98 20.28 -10.29 -0.29
CA LYS A 98 20.69 -10.33 -1.71
C LYS A 98 19.60 -9.83 -2.68
N GLY A 99 18.33 -9.92 -2.29
CA GLY A 99 17.19 -9.39 -3.05
C GLY A 99 16.88 -7.93 -2.73
N MET A 100 17.25 -7.46 -1.54
CA MET A 100 16.94 -6.11 -1.06
C MET A 100 17.58 -5.00 -1.93
N HIS A 101 18.79 -5.23 -2.46
CA HIS A 101 19.42 -4.30 -3.42
C HIS A 101 18.69 -4.18 -4.77
N LYS A 102 17.81 -5.13 -5.10
CA LYS A 102 16.92 -5.09 -6.27
C LYS A 102 15.48 -4.69 -5.89
N SER A 103 15.18 -4.62 -4.60
CA SER A 103 13.92 -4.06 -4.11
C SER A 103 13.98 -2.55 -4.19
N ASN A 104 12.87 -1.95 -4.57
CA ASN A 104 12.78 -0.51 -4.70
C ASN A 104 12.60 0.09 -3.29
N SER A 105 13.70 0.36 -2.59
CA SER A 105 13.71 0.89 -1.21
C SER A 105 12.82 2.13 -1.03
N HIS A 106 12.59 2.87 -2.12
CA HIS A 106 11.65 3.98 -2.15
C HIS A 106 10.20 3.58 -1.84
N VAL A 107 9.73 2.41 -2.34
CA VAL A 107 8.40 1.87 -2.03
C VAL A 107 8.27 1.62 -0.54
N HIS A 108 9.30 1.04 0.09
CA HIS A 108 9.32 0.75 1.53
C HIS A 108 9.29 2.04 2.34
N GLN A 109 10.19 2.98 2.04
CA GLN A 109 10.23 4.29 2.70
C GLN A 109 8.87 4.98 2.63
N MET A 110 8.21 4.91 1.47
CA MET A 110 6.91 5.55 1.30
C MET A 110 5.80 4.86 2.09
N PHE A 111 5.70 3.53 2.06
CA PHE A 111 4.70 2.80 2.84
C PHE A 111 4.91 3.01 4.35
N LEU A 112 6.16 3.01 4.81
CA LEU A 112 6.48 3.33 6.19
C LEU A 112 6.06 4.78 6.54
N ASN A 113 6.33 5.76 5.67
CA ASN A 113 5.90 7.14 5.90
C ASN A 113 4.37 7.28 5.97
N LEU A 114 3.64 6.60 5.06
CA LEU A 114 2.18 6.60 5.06
C LEU A 114 1.61 5.95 6.33
N ILE A 115 2.18 4.81 6.76
CA ILE A 115 1.80 4.14 8.01
C ILE A 115 2.09 5.06 9.19
N CYS A 116 3.31 5.59 9.31
CA CYS A 116 3.70 6.46 10.41
C CYS A 116 2.82 7.71 10.50
N HIS A 117 2.47 8.31 9.35
CA HIS A 117 1.57 9.46 9.32
C HIS A 117 0.13 9.09 9.69
N ALA A 118 -0.42 8.02 9.09
CA ALA A 118 -1.80 7.62 9.31
C ALA A 118 -2.08 7.11 10.74
N PHE A 119 -1.05 6.61 11.42
CA PHE A 119 -1.13 6.11 12.79
C PHE A 119 -0.47 7.04 13.83
N SER A 120 0.01 8.24 13.45
CA SER A 120 0.73 9.13 14.38
C SER A 120 -0.08 9.56 15.60
N GLU A 121 -1.40 9.64 15.46
CA GLU A 121 -2.33 10.05 16.51
C GLU A 121 -3.11 8.87 17.11
N LYS A 122 -2.78 7.62 16.73
CA LYS A 122 -3.47 6.43 17.22
C LYS A 122 -2.69 5.77 18.35
N ASP A 123 -3.35 5.57 19.49
CA ASP A 123 -2.77 4.87 20.64
C ASP A 123 -2.50 3.38 20.36
N ASN A 124 -3.31 2.76 19.51
CA ASN A 124 -3.24 1.33 19.22
C ASN A 124 -2.80 1.08 17.78
N TRP A 125 -1.61 0.51 17.62
CA TRP A 125 -1.06 0.10 16.33
C TRP A 125 -1.42 -1.37 16.04
N PRO A 126 -1.81 -1.71 14.80
CA PRO A 126 -2.07 -3.08 14.38
C PRO A 126 -0.91 -4.04 14.67
N GLU A 127 -1.20 -5.20 15.29
CA GLU A 127 -0.20 -6.23 15.58
C GLU A 127 0.56 -6.72 14.34
N ILE A 128 -0.08 -6.61 13.17
CA ILE A 128 0.52 -7.03 11.91
C ILE A 128 1.85 -6.32 11.63
N PHE A 129 2.03 -5.10 12.15
CA PHE A 129 3.28 -4.34 12.07
C PHE A 129 4.42 -4.96 12.89
N VAL A 130 4.12 -5.51 14.07
CA VAL A 130 5.12 -6.16 14.94
C VAL A 130 5.54 -7.52 14.35
N LYS A 131 4.64 -8.20 13.66
CA LYS A 131 4.91 -9.49 12.97
C LYS A 131 5.74 -9.33 11.68
N VAL A 132 6.20 -8.13 11.32
CA VAL A 132 7.08 -7.89 10.15
C VAL A 132 8.57 -8.11 10.50
N SER A 133 8.94 -8.05 11.77
CA SER A 133 10.35 -8.07 12.23
C SER A 133 10.84 -9.39 12.81
N ALA A 134 10.01 -10.44 12.83
CA ALA A 134 10.36 -11.79 13.31
C ALA A 134 10.51 -12.77 12.13
#